data_AF-D1PSK5-F1
#
_entry.id   AF-D1PSK5-F1
#
_cell.length_a   1.000
_cell.length_b   1.000
_cell.length_c   1.000
_cell.angle_alpha   90.00
_cell.angle_beta   90.00
_cell.angle_gamma   90.00
#
_symmetry.space_group_name_H-M   'P 1'
#
loop_
_entity.id
_entity.type
_entity.pdbx_description
1 polymer ?
#
loop_
_entity_poly.entity_id
_entity_poly.type
_entity_poly.pdbx_seq_one_letter_code
_entity_poly.pdbx_strand_id
1 'polypeptide(L)'
;KGSKKYVAFADKCWPAFPSQFGFEPCYVNSRLVSRGIPVSCEVDIYGALSEYIGMCVSGDTVTLLDINNSVPKYIYDEEIAGKFDYKLTDTFMGFHCGNTPSCKMCADRAVKYQLIQHRLLEPAGSDPDFTRGTLEGDIAASDITFYRLQCDSEGNLRAYIAQGEVLPVATRSFGGIGIFAIPEMGRFYRHVLIQKRYPHHGAVAFSHCGKALFEVFKYLGIGDIAYNQPKTLPYPTENPWA
;
A
#
# COMPACT_ATOMS: atom_id res chain seq x y z
N LYS A 1 -5.22 -5.59 -24.48
CA LYS A 1 -3.94 -6.27 -24.22
C LYS A 1 -3.04 -6.01 -25.43
N GLY A 2 -1.79 -5.58 -25.22
CA GLY A 2 -0.83 -5.25 -26.29
C GLY A 2 -0.08 -6.48 -26.83
N SER A 3 1.19 -6.34 -27.23
CA SER A 3 2.03 -7.42 -27.80
C SER A 3 2.46 -8.50 -26.81
N LYS A 4 2.11 -8.39 -25.52
CA LYS A 4 2.47 -9.32 -24.45
C LYS A 4 1.23 -9.83 -23.71
N LYS A 5 1.28 -11.10 -23.30
CA LYS A 5 0.18 -11.78 -22.57
C LYS A 5 0.10 -11.34 -21.11
N TYR A 6 1.26 -11.14 -20.47
CA TYR A 6 1.41 -10.73 -19.08
C TYR A 6 2.18 -9.41 -19.05
N VAL A 7 1.67 -8.44 -18.30
CA VAL A 7 2.21 -7.07 -18.25
C VAL A 7 2.15 -6.60 -16.80
N ALA A 8 3.26 -6.06 -16.32
CA ALA A 8 3.35 -5.25 -15.11
C ALA A 8 4.16 -4.01 -15.46
N PHE A 9 3.85 -2.88 -14.85
CA PHE A 9 4.51 -1.61 -15.10
C PHE A 9 5.17 -1.14 -13.79
N ALA A 10 6.43 -0.72 -13.87
CA ALA A 10 7.12 -0.04 -12.79
C ALA A 10 7.68 1.25 -13.39
N ASP A 11 7.17 2.40 -12.96
CA ASP A 11 7.40 3.65 -13.67
C ASP A 11 8.02 4.73 -12.81
N LYS A 12 8.76 5.62 -13.46
CA LYS A 12 9.28 6.83 -12.81
C LYS A 12 8.18 7.88 -12.82
N CYS A 13 7.20 7.69 -11.95
CA CYS A 13 5.99 8.52 -11.87
C CYS A 13 6.32 10.01 -11.68
N TRP A 14 7.36 10.33 -10.91
CA TRP A 14 7.91 11.66 -10.74
C TRP A 14 9.46 11.60 -10.78
N PRO A 15 10.17 12.60 -11.32
CA PRO A 15 9.70 13.74 -12.13
C PRO A 15 9.46 13.43 -13.61
N ALA A 16 9.72 12.21 -14.06
CA ALA A 16 9.77 11.94 -15.50
C ALA A 16 8.38 12.09 -16.15
N PHE A 17 7.32 11.54 -15.57
CA PHE A 17 6.02 11.53 -16.22
C PHE A 17 5.45 12.94 -16.47
N PRO A 18 5.37 13.86 -15.49
CA PRO A 18 4.85 15.20 -15.76
C PRO A 18 5.71 16.01 -16.71
N SER A 19 7.05 15.83 -16.69
CA SER A 19 7.94 16.53 -17.61
C SER A 19 7.70 16.16 -19.08
N GLN A 20 7.21 14.94 -19.35
CA GLN A 20 6.98 14.43 -20.70
C GLN A 20 5.52 14.56 -21.14
N PHE A 21 4.57 14.44 -20.21
CA PHE A 21 3.14 14.35 -20.51
C PHE A 21 2.32 15.54 -19.99
N GLY A 22 2.88 16.39 -19.13
CA GLY A 22 2.23 17.59 -18.60
C GLY A 22 1.20 17.33 -17.49
N PHE A 23 1.21 16.15 -16.85
CA PHE A 23 0.35 15.81 -15.72
C PHE A 23 0.91 14.61 -14.92
N GLU A 24 0.41 14.40 -13.70
CA GLU A 24 0.70 13.24 -12.83
C GLU A 24 0.02 11.95 -13.30
N PRO A 25 0.72 10.80 -13.31
CA PRO A 25 0.20 9.57 -13.92
C PRO A 25 -0.89 8.86 -13.09
N CYS A 26 -1.13 9.29 -11.86
CA CYS A 26 -1.91 8.58 -10.84
C CYS A 26 -3.27 8.07 -11.33
N TYR A 27 -4.11 8.94 -11.91
CA TYR A 27 -5.41 8.54 -12.45
C TYR A 27 -5.30 7.52 -13.60
N VAL A 28 -4.28 7.67 -14.46
CA VAL A 28 -4.02 6.73 -15.56
C VAL A 28 -3.60 5.38 -15.00
N ASN A 29 -2.71 5.37 -14.01
CA ASN A 29 -2.24 4.16 -13.36
C ASN A 29 -3.40 3.42 -12.65
N SER A 30 -4.25 4.14 -11.92
CA SER A 30 -5.48 3.62 -11.31
C SER A 30 -6.39 2.90 -12.33
N ARG A 31 -6.53 3.46 -13.54
CA ARG A 31 -7.30 2.83 -14.62
C ARG A 31 -6.63 1.59 -15.20
N LEU A 32 -5.31 1.56 -15.29
CA LEU A 32 -4.56 0.39 -15.73
C LEU A 32 -4.70 -0.77 -14.73
N VAL A 33 -4.54 -0.47 -13.43
CA VAL A 33 -4.73 -1.42 -12.33
C VAL A 33 -6.14 -2.00 -12.35
N SER A 34 -7.16 -1.15 -12.53
CA SER A 34 -8.57 -1.57 -12.66
C SER A 34 -8.84 -2.51 -13.84
N ARG A 35 -7.91 -2.60 -14.81
CA ARG A 35 -7.98 -3.48 -15.98
C ARG A 35 -7.07 -4.72 -15.84
N GLY A 36 -6.56 -4.98 -14.64
CA GLY A 36 -5.67 -6.10 -14.35
C GLY A 36 -4.25 -5.91 -14.87
N ILE A 37 -3.79 -4.66 -15.01
CA ILE A 37 -2.40 -4.33 -15.33
C ILE A 37 -1.81 -3.66 -14.08
N PRO A 38 -1.03 -4.38 -13.25
CA PRO A 38 -0.40 -3.80 -12.08
C PRO A 38 0.57 -2.69 -12.50
N VAL A 39 0.56 -1.60 -11.74
CA VAL A 39 1.39 -0.43 -11.96
C VAL A 39 1.97 -0.01 -10.63
N SER A 40 3.28 -0.17 -10.49
CA SER A 40 4.01 0.28 -9.32
C SER A 40 4.68 1.61 -9.62
N CYS A 41 4.43 2.60 -8.76
CA CYS A 41 5.12 3.87 -8.84
C CYS A 41 6.60 3.74 -8.41
N GLU A 42 7.35 4.83 -8.61
CA GLU A 42 8.72 5.01 -8.10
C GLU A 42 9.75 3.97 -8.57
N VAL A 43 9.51 3.37 -9.74
CA VAL A 43 10.37 2.33 -10.32
C VAL A 43 10.48 1.10 -9.40
N ASP A 44 9.47 0.86 -8.56
CA ASP A 44 9.49 -0.25 -7.61
C ASP A 44 9.13 -1.58 -8.31
N ILE A 45 10.16 -2.25 -8.84
CA ILE A 45 10.03 -3.52 -9.56
C ILE A 45 9.48 -4.64 -8.67
N TYR A 46 9.89 -4.69 -7.40
CA TYR A 46 9.39 -5.68 -6.44
C TYR A 46 7.95 -5.38 -6.02
N GLY A 47 7.57 -4.10 -5.99
CA GLY A 47 6.19 -3.65 -5.87
C GLY A 47 5.34 -4.17 -7.01
N ALA A 48 5.74 -3.91 -8.25
CA ALA A 48 5.03 -4.38 -9.44
C ALA A 48 4.87 -5.91 -9.48
N LEU A 49 5.92 -6.65 -9.10
CA LEU A 49 5.85 -8.11 -9.01
C LEU A 49 4.93 -8.57 -7.88
N SER A 50 4.97 -7.90 -6.72
CA SER A 50 4.06 -8.17 -5.61
C SER A 50 2.61 -7.95 -6.02
N GLU A 51 2.30 -6.83 -6.66
CA GLU A 51 0.96 -6.54 -7.17
C GLU A 51 0.49 -7.60 -8.16
N TYR A 52 1.34 -7.99 -9.10
CA TYR A 52 1.03 -9.03 -10.08
C TYR A 52 0.72 -10.37 -9.40
N ILE A 53 1.55 -10.81 -8.44
CA ILE A 53 1.32 -12.04 -7.69
C ILE A 53 -0.03 -11.98 -6.96
N GLY A 54 -0.34 -10.86 -6.30
CA GLY A 54 -1.62 -10.73 -5.60
C GLY A 54 -2.81 -10.74 -6.54
N MET A 55 -2.73 -10.08 -7.69
CA MET A 55 -3.79 -10.12 -8.70
C MET A 55 -4.05 -11.55 -9.19
N CYS A 56 -2.98 -12.35 -9.39
CA CYS A 56 -3.12 -13.76 -9.73
C CYS A 56 -3.76 -14.58 -8.62
N VAL A 57 -3.44 -14.29 -7.36
CA VAL A 57 -3.92 -15.04 -6.20
C VAL A 57 -5.36 -14.67 -5.82
N SER A 58 -5.70 -13.38 -5.82
CA SER A 58 -7.04 -12.89 -5.44
C SER A 58 -8.05 -12.93 -6.57
N GLY A 59 -7.59 -12.92 -7.83
CA GLY A 59 -8.46 -12.71 -9.00
C GLY A 59 -9.07 -11.30 -9.05
N ASP A 60 -8.52 -10.36 -8.27
CA ASP A 60 -9.03 -9.01 -8.07
C ASP A 60 -7.88 -7.99 -8.18
N THR A 61 -8.20 -6.70 -8.23
CA THR A 61 -7.20 -5.63 -8.24
C THR A 61 -6.40 -5.61 -6.94
N VAL A 62 -5.12 -5.24 -7.04
CA VAL A 62 -4.21 -4.99 -5.91
C VAL A 62 -3.75 -3.54 -6.01
N THR A 63 -3.39 -2.95 -4.88
CA THR A 63 -2.73 -1.64 -4.85
C THR A 63 -1.42 -1.69 -4.09
N LEU A 64 -0.47 -0.86 -4.45
CA LEU A 64 0.72 -0.57 -3.65
C LEU A 64 0.48 0.69 -2.81
N LEU A 65 0.83 0.65 -1.52
CA LEU A 65 0.69 1.76 -0.58
C LEU A 65 1.92 1.91 0.31
N ASP A 66 2.17 3.14 0.72
CA ASP A 66 3.09 3.50 1.80
C ASP A 66 2.46 3.20 3.15
N ILE A 67 3.24 2.63 4.06
CA ILE A 67 2.98 2.81 5.50
C ILE A 67 3.43 4.23 5.87
N ASN A 68 2.51 5.19 5.79
CA ASN A 68 2.85 6.61 5.83
C ASN A 68 2.91 7.14 7.27
N ASN A 69 1.78 7.10 7.97
CA ASN A 69 1.64 7.66 9.33
C ASN A 69 0.91 6.69 10.25
N SER A 70 1.20 6.72 11.54
CA SER A 70 0.28 6.17 12.54
C SER A 70 -1.04 6.94 12.50
N VAL A 71 -2.16 6.28 12.79
CA VAL A 71 -3.43 6.99 12.94
C VAL A 71 -3.29 8.02 14.07
N PRO A 72 -3.68 9.30 13.85
CA PRO A 72 -3.68 10.29 14.91
C PRO A 72 -4.54 9.85 16.09
N LYS A 73 -4.03 10.05 17.32
CA LYS A 73 -4.72 9.60 18.54
C LYS A 73 -6.17 10.09 18.64
N TYR A 74 -6.45 11.33 18.22
CA TYR A 74 -7.81 11.87 18.28
C TYR A 74 -8.78 11.11 17.36
N ILE A 75 -8.36 10.75 16.13
CA ILE A 75 -9.18 9.93 15.23
C ILE A 75 -9.43 8.56 15.87
N TYR A 76 -8.39 7.95 16.43
CA TYR A 76 -8.53 6.65 17.08
C TYR A 76 -9.51 6.70 18.27
N ASP A 77 -9.36 7.67 19.17
CA ASP A 77 -10.21 7.79 20.36
C ASP A 77 -11.69 8.07 19.99
N GLU A 78 -11.95 8.87 18.96
CA GLU A 78 -13.30 9.25 18.52
C GLU A 78 -14.00 8.18 17.67
N GLU A 79 -13.24 7.53 16.76
CA GLU A 79 -13.81 6.76 15.65
C GLU A 79 -13.52 5.25 15.75
N ILE A 80 -12.50 4.83 16.49
CA ILE A 80 -12.01 3.45 16.49
C ILE A 80 -12.15 2.78 17.87
N ALA A 81 -11.70 3.45 18.93
CA ALA A 81 -11.68 2.92 20.28
C ALA A 81 -13.09 2.51 20.75
N GLY A 82 -13.23 1.27 21.23
CA GLY A 82 -14.52 0.72 21.68
C GLY A 82 -15.50 0.35 20.57
N LYS A 83 -15.20 0.66 19.30
CA LYS A 83 -15.98 0.22 18.13
C LYS A 83 -15.32 -0.95 17.41
N PHE A 84 -14.00 -1.01 17.43
CA PHE A 84 -13.20 -2.11 16.85
C PHE A 84 -12.21 -2.66 17.88
N ASP A 85 -11.88 -3.94 17.78
CA ASP A 85 -10.93 -4.63 18.66
C ASP A 85 -9.49 -4.49 18.16
N TYR A 86 -9.03 -3.24 18.07
CA TYR A 86 -7.67 -2.88 17.68
C TYR A 86 -7.07 -1.92 18.69
N LYS A 87 -5.76 -2.03 18.94
CA LYS A 87 -5.01 -1.01 19.67
C LYS A 87 -4.63 0.11 18.70
N LEU A 88 -4.33 1.30 19.24
CA LEU A 88 -3.78 2.39 18.42
C LEU A 88 -2.55 1.94 17.60
N THR A 89 -1.68 1.14 18.22
CA THR A 89 -0.47 0.58 17.58
C THR A 89 -0.75 -0.48 16.50
N ASP A 90 -1.98 -0.95 16.38
CA ASP A 90 -2.41 -1.86 15.32
C ASP A 90 -2.86 -1.10 14.06
N THR A 91 -2.98 0.23 14.15
CA THR A 91 -3.55 1.08 13.11
C THR A 91 -2.53 2.00 12.45
N PHE A 92 -2.65 2.18 11.14
CA PHE A 92 -1.84 3.13 10.37
C PHE A 92 -2.63 3.68 9.18
N MET A 93 -2.15 4.78 8.60
CA MET A 93 -2.66 5.35 7.36
C MET A 93 -1.83 4.81 6.19
N GLY A 94 -2.46 3.96 5.38
CA GLY A 94 -1.92 3.49 4.11
C GLY A 94 -2.18 4.53 3.04
N PHE A 95 -1.14 5.05 2.39
CA PHE A 95 -1.24 6.18 1.47
C PHE A 95 -0.52 5.91 0.16
N HIS A 96 -1.04 6.43 -0.94
CA HIS A 96 -0.27 6.68 -2.15
C HIS A 96 -0.79 7.96 -2.83
N CYS A 97 0.00 8.55 -3.72
CA CYS A 97 -0.35 9.74 -4.50
C CYS A 97 -1.60 9.62 -5.41
N GLY A 98 -2.26 8.45 -5.47
CA GLY A 98 -3.51 8.23 -6.21
C GLY A 98 -3.46 7.09 -7.23
N ASN A 99 -2.51 6.16 -7.10
CA ASN A 99 -2.42 4.98 -7.95
C ASN A 99 -3.46 3.89 -7.61
N THR A 100 -4.07 3.97 -6.42
CA THR A 100 -5.11 3.04 -5.98
C THR A 100 -6.23 2.91 -7.02
N PRO A 101 -6.66 1.67 -7.37
CA PRO A 101 -7.69 1.47 -8.37
C PRO A 101 -9.01 2.10 -7.90
N SER A 102 -9.62 2.91 -8.74
CA SER A 102 -10.82 3.68 -8.39
C SER A 102 -12.00 2.82 -7.92
N CYS A 103 -12.07 1.56 -8.33
CA CYS A 103 -13.09 0.61 -7.87
C CYS A 103 -12.92 0.16 -6.41
N LYS A 104 -11.78 0.47 -5.78
CA LYS A 104 -11.46 0.17 -4.37
C LYS A 104 -11.50 1.41 -3.47
N MET A 105 -12.00 2.52 -3.99
CA MET A 105 -12.11 3.79 -3.27
C MET A 105 -13.58 4.16 -3.07
N CYS A 106 -13.84 4.98 -2.06
CA CYS A 106 -15.16 5.53 -1.76
C CYS A 106 -15.76 6.30 -2.94
N ALA A 107 -17.07 6.53 -2.90
CA ALA A 107 -17.83 7.11 -4.00
C ALA A 107 -17.50 8.60 -4.26
N ASP A 108 -16.98 9.29 -3.24
CA ASP A 108 -16.57 10.70 -3.26
C ASP A 108 -15.18 10.93 -3.85
N ARG A 109 -14.49 9.87 -4.29
CA ARG A 109 -13.20 9.97 -4.98
C ARG A 109 -13.27 10.93 -6.18
N ALA A 110 -12.21 11.69 -6.40
CA ALA A 110 -12.15 12.67 -7.47
C ALA A 110 -10.75 12.80 -8.08
N VAL A 111 -10.69 13.16 -9.36
CA VAL A 111 -9.44 13.58 -9.99
C VAL A 111 -9.10 14.99 -9.52
N LYS A 112 -7.90 15.19 -8.99
CA LYS A 112 -7.38 16.45 -8.46
C LYS A 112 -5.93 16.67 -8.91
N TYR A 113 -5.08 17.21 -8.04
CA TYR A 113 -3.68 17.51 -8.29
C TYR A 113 -2.81 17.07 -7.10
N GLN A 114 -1.51 16.87 -7.34
CA GLN A 114 -0.56 16.48 -6.30
C GLN A 114 -0.29 17.66 -5.36
N LEU A 115 -0.94 17.65 -4.20
CA LEU A 115 -0.88 18.76 -3.24
C LEU A 115 0.56 19.11 -2.80
N ILE A 116 1.41 18.11 -2.55
CA ILE A 116 2.79 18.34 -2.12
C ILE A 116 3.59 18.96 -3.27
N GLN A 117 3.48 18.41 -4.47
CA GLN A 117 4.24 18.91 -5.61
C GLN A 117 3.81 20.31 -6.03
N HIS A 118 2.50 20.59 -6.06
CA HIS A 118 1.99 21.91 -6.39
C HIS A 118 2.58 22.99 -5.45
N ARG A 119 2.63 22.70 -4.14
CA ARG A 119 3.24 23.61 -3.15
C ARG A 119 4.74 23.83 -3.35
N LEU A 120 5.46 22.82 -3.84
CA LEU A 120 6.92 22.85 -3.93
C LEU A 120 7.44 23.33 -5.28
N LEU A 121 6.66 23.14 -6.34
CA LEU A 121 7.16 23.22 -7.72
C LEU A 121 6.40 24.21 -8.60
N GLU A 122 5.21 24.63 -8.19
CA GLU A 122 4.42 25.64 -8.90
C GLU A 122 4.31 26.91 -8.05
N PRO A 123 4.09 28.10 -8.67
CA PRO A 123 4.01 29.35 -7.94
C PRO A 123 2.93 29.33 -6.85
N ALA A 124 3.23 29.87 -5.67
CA ALA A 124 2.28 29.90 -4.57
C ALA A 124 0.99 30.66 -4.96
N GLY A 125 -0.17 30.02 -4.76
CA GLY A 125 -1.48 30.58 -5.08
C GLY A 125 -1.86 30.52 -6.57
N SER A 126 -1.04 29.89 -7.42
CA SER A 126 -1.42 29.59 -8.80
C SER A 126 -2.45 28.46 -8.87
N ASP A 127 -3.20 28.40 -9.97
CA ASP A 127 -3.94 27.19 -10.30
C ASP A 127 -2.94 26.07 -10.65
N PRO A 128 -3.20 24.81 -10.26
CA PRO A 128 -2.33 23.69 -10.61
C PRO A 128 -2.08 23.63 -12.11
N ASP A 129 -0.89 23.27 -12.57
CA ASP A 129 -0.57 23.09 -13.99
C ASP A 129 -0.18 21.64 -14.28
N PHE A 130 1.12 21.33 -14.27
CA PHE A 130 1.64 20.00 -14.56
C PHE A 130 1.46 19.02 -13.39
N THR A 131 1.07 19.50 -12.20
CA THR A 131 0.82 18.67 -11.01
C THR A 131 -0.60 18.09 -10.95
N ARG A 132 -1.47 18.36 -11.93
CA ARG A 132 -2.81 17.77 -12.05
C ARG A 132 -2.75 16.26 -12.32
N GLY A 133 -3.79 15.51 -11.98
CA GLY A 133 -3.94 14.10 -12.39
C GLY A 133 -3.91 13.07 -11.26
N THR A 134 -3.87 13.50 -10.00
CA THR A 134 -4.06 12.59 -8.84
C THR A 134 -5.49 12.09 -8.77
N LEU A 135 -5.68 10.85 -8.32
CA LEU A 135 -6.98 10.36 -7.88
C LEU A 135 -6.98 10.37 -6.35
N GLU A 136 -7.80 11.23 -5.75
CA GLU A 136 -7.91 11.34 -4.30
C GLU A 136 -9.22 10.77 -3.78
N GLY A 137 -9.19 10.25 -2.56
CA GLY A 137 -10.35 9.74 -1.82
C GLY A 137 -9.94 8.69 -0.80
N ASP A 138 -10.84 8.41 0.14
CA ASP A 138 -10.65 7.33 1.09
C ASP A 138 -10.77 5.96 0.38
N ILE A 139 -9.93 5.01 0.76
CA ILE A 139 -10.02 3.61 0.35
C ILE A 139 -11.24 3.00 1.02
N ALA A 140 -12.05 2.27 0.26
CA ALA A 140 -13.25 1.65 0.78
C ALA A 140 -12.92 0.54 1.78
N ALA A 141 -13.76 0.40 2.82
CA ALA A 141 -13.61 -0.64 3.82
C ALA A 141 -13.63 -2.04 3.19
N SER A 142 -12.71 -2.90 3.64
CA SER A 142 -12.50 -4.22 3.07
C SER A 142 -11.59 -5.05 3.97
N ASP A 143 -11.80 -6.36 4.00
CA ASP A 143 -10.74 -7.29 4.39
C ASP A 143 -9.53 -7.12 3.47
N ILE A 144 -8.32 -7.19 4.04
CA ILE A 144 -7.08 -7.06 3.28
C ILE A 144 -6.04 -8.10 3.69
N THR A 145 -5.17 -8.40 2.73
CA THR A 145 -3.87 -8.99 2.99
C THR A 145 -2.80 -7.99 2.55
N PHE A 146 -2.01 -7.52 3.51
CA PHE A 146 -0.85 -6.65 3.33
C PHE A 146 0.40 -7.51 3.20
N TYR A 147 1.10 -7.42 2.08
CA TYR A 147 2.20 -8.34 1.79
C TYR A 147 3.25 -7.70 0.88
N ARG A 148 4.43 -8.32 0.84
CA ARG A 148 5.52 -7.86 -0.01
C ARG A 148 6.44 -9.02 -0.35
N LEU A 149 6.78 -9.15 -1.63
CA LEU A 149 8.01 -9.83 -2.07
C LEU A 149 9.12 -8.78 -2.17
N GLN A 150 10.31 -9.10 -1.70
CA GLN A 150 11.45 -8.17 -1.73
C GLN A 150 12.77 -8.92 -1.84
N CYS A 151 13.72 -8.37 -2.61
CA CYS A 151 15.12 -8.73 -2.50
C CYS A 151 15.85 -7.78 -1.56
N ASP A 152 16.66 -8.33 -0.68
CA ASP A 152 17.51 -7.54 0.19
C ASP A 152 18.80 -7.07 -0.47
N SER A 153 19.58 -6.28 0.27
CA SER A 153 20.85 -5.75 -0.19
C SER A 153 21.92 -6.82 -0.43
N GLU A 154 21.70 -8.04 0.06
CA GLU A 154 22.61 -9.19 -0.09
C GLU A 154 22.18 -10.12 -1.23
N GLY A 155 21.07 -9.80 -1.92
CA GLY A 155 20.55 -10.62 -3.02
C GLY A 155 19.55 -11.70 -2.59
N ASN A 156 19.17 -11.76 -1.31
CA ASN A 156 18.24 -12.76 -0.81
C ASN A 156 16.80 -12.32 -1.01
N LEU A 157 15.99 -13.22 -1.56
CA LEU A 157 14.54 -13.02 -1.64
C LEU A 157 13.87 -13.35 -0.31
N ARG A 158 12.98 -12.46 0.12
CA ARG A 158 12.19 -12.57 1.34
C ARG A 158 10.79 -12.00 1.10
N ALA A 159 9.85 -12.44 1.93
CA ALA A 159 8.50 -11.94 1.89
C ALA A 159 7.93 -11.71 3.29
N TYR A 160 6.87 -10.90 3.35
CA TYR A 160 5.98 -10.88 4.50
C TYR A 160 4.52 -10.96 4.07
N ILE A 161 3.66 -11.44 4.96
CA ILE A 161 2.21 -11.51 4.79
C ILE A 161 1.56 -11.14 6.13
N ALA A 162 0.67 -10.16 6.13
CA ALA A 162 -0.14 -9.79 7.28
C ALA A 162 -1.59 -9.58 6.86
N GLN A 163 -2.54 -10.02 7.67
CA GLN A 163 -3.98 -9.88 7.38
C GLN A 163 -4.63 -8.92 8.36
N GLY A 164 -5.61 -8.18 7.87
CA GLY A 164 -6.35 -7.18 8.62
C GLY A 164 -7.47 -6.61 7.77
N GLU A 165 -7.78 -5.33 7.98
CA GLU A 165 -8.85 -4.64 7.25
C GLU A 165 -8.55 -3.15 7.02
N VAL A 166 -9.25 -2.57 6.06
CA VAL A 166 -9.42 -1.11 5.93
C VAL A 166 -10.66 -0.74 6.74
N LEU A 167 -10.51 0.12 7.73
CA LEU A 167 -11.60 0.58 8.58
C LEU A 167 -12.48 1.61 7.84
N PRO A 168 -13.80 1.62 8.06
CA PRO A 168 -14.73 2.61 7.51
C PRO A 168 -14.63 3.95 8.25
N VAL A 169 -13.42 4.52 8.37
CA VAL A 169 -13.13 5.76 9.09
C VAL A 169 -12.45 6.74 8.14
N ALA A 170 -12.99 7.96 8.07
CA ALA A 170 -12.44 9.01 7.21
C ALA A 170 -11.04 9.43 7.66
N THR A 171 -10.08 9.45 6.73
CA THR A 171 -8.69 9.80 7.04
C THR A 171 -8.49 11.29 7.28
N ARG A 172 -9.41 12.13 6.78
CA ARG A 172 -9.35 13.61 6.83
C ARG A 172 -8.05 14.14 6.18
N SER A 173 -7.58 13.45 5.13
CA SER A 173 -6.33 13.73 4.41
C SER A 173 -6.54 13.74 2.89
N PHE A 174 -5.45 13.77 2.12
CA PHE A 174 -5.42 13.81 0.66
C PHE A 174 -4.80 12.54 0.07
N GLY A 175 -4.84 12.40 -1.26
CA GLY A 175 -4.34 11.22 -1.98
C GLY A 175 -5.30 10.03 -1.97
N GLY A 176 -4.82 8.87 -2.44
CA GLY A 176 -5.51 7.60 -2.26
C GLY A 176 -5.08 7.01 -0.93
N ILE A 177 -5.93 7.12 0.10
CA ILE A 177 -5.53 6.87 1.49
C ILE A 177 -6.60 6.09 2.25
N GLY A 178 -6.22 5.25 3.20
CA GLY A 178 -7.16 4.56 4.09
C GLY A 178 -6.58 4.34 5.47
N ILE A 179 -7.44 4.14 6.46
CA ILE A 179 -7.03 3.67 7.78
C ILE A 179 -7.02 2.15 7.77
N PHE A 180 -5.84 1.57 7.91
CA PHE A 180 -5.62 0.13 7.99
C PHE A 180 -5.48 -0.29 9.44
N ALA A 181 -6.03 -1.46 9.76
CA ALA A 181 -5.89 -2.10 11.04
C ALA A 181 -5.42 -3.56 10.84
N ILE A 182 -4.26 -3.88 11.40
CA ILE A 182 -3.66 -5.22 11.34
C ILE A 182 -3.33 -5.62 12.79
N PRO A 183 -3.84 -6.77 13.29
CA PRO A 183 -3.53 -7.20 14.65
C PRO A 183 -2.03 -7.30 14.87
N GLU A 184 -1.56 -6.73 15.98
CA GLU A 184 -0.16 -6.71 16.38
C GLU A 184 0.76 -5.98 15.36
N MET A 185 0.22 -5.02 14.60
CA MET A 185 0.97 -4.25 13.59
C MET A 185 2.19 -3.56 14.21
N GLY A 186 2.08 -3.03 15.43
CA GLY A 186 3.21 -2.35 16.09
C GLY A 186 4.41 -3.27 16.31
N ARG A 187 4.15 -4.53 16.74
CA ARG A 187 5.20 -5.55 16.90
C ARG A 187 5.71 -5.99 15.54
N PHE A 188 4.81 -6.29 14.60
CA PHE A 188 5.18 -6.67 13.23
C PHE A 188 6.03 -5.61 12.52
N TYR A 189 5.64 -4.33 12.59
CA TYR A 189 6.37 -3.20 12.04
C TYR A 189 7.79 -3.12 12.59
N ARG A 190 7.95 -3.26 13.91
CA ARG A 190 9.27 -3.23 14.56
C ARG A 190 10.15 -4.42 14.21
N HIS A 191 9.64 -5.63 14.41
CA HIS A 191 10.42 -6.86 14.39
C HIS A 191 10.55 -7.50 13.00
N VAL A 192 9.67 -7.11 12.06
CA VAL A 192 9.73 -7.55 10.66
C VAL A 192 10.12 -6.39 9.77
N LEU A 193 9.32 -5.33 9.69
CA LEU A 193 9.51 -4.32 8.65
C LEU A 193 10.79 -3.49 8.85
N ILE A 194 10.98 -2.90 10.02
CA ILE A 194 12.21 -2.14 10.34
C ILE A 194 13.41 -3.09 10.42
N GLN A 195 13.30 -4.12 11.25
CA GLN A 195 14.46 -4.97 11.56
C GLN A 195 15.00 -5.70 10.33
N LYS A 196 14.12 -6.20 9.46
CA LYS A 196 14.51 -6.83 8.21
C LYS A 196 14.66 -5.83 7.06
N ARG A 197 14.59 -4.52 7.32
CA ARG A 197 14.83 -3.45 6.34
C ARG A 197 13.96 -3.61 5.08
N TYR A 198 12.67 -3.85 5.26
CA TYR A 198 11.72 -3.77 4.16
C TYR A 198 11.53 -2.32 3.72
N PRO A 199 11.25 -2.06 2.43
CA PRO A 199 10.84 -0.73 1.99
C PRO A 199 9.50 -0.35 2.63
N HIS A 200 9.18 0.95 2.56
CA HIS A 200 7.93 1.48 3.11
C HIS A 200 6.69 1.05 2.31
N HIS A 201 6.87 0.65 1.04
CA HIS A 201 5.81 0.09 0.20
C HIS A 201 5.39 -1.32 0.64
N GLY A 202 4.09 -1.55 0.68
CA GLY A 202 3.48 -2.88 0.73
C GLY A 202 2.33 -3.00 -0.26
N ALA A 203 2.17 -4.20 -0.81
CA ALA A 203 1.06 -4.54 -1.69
C ALA A 203 -0.16 -4.95 -0.86
N VAL A 204 -1.34 -4.56 -1.33
CA VAL A 204 -2.61 -4.74 -0.63
C VAL A 204 -3.59 -5.45 -1.54
N ALA A 205 -3.83 -6.73 -1.25
CA ALA A 205 -4.94 -7.46 -1.84
C ALA A 205 -6.20 -7.22 -1.00
N PHE A 206 -7.33 -6.92 -1.65
CA PHE A 206 -8.63 -6.64 -1.01
C PHE A 206 -9.39 -7.93 -0.67
N SER A 207 -8.71 -8.85 0.02
CA SER A 207 -9.27 -10.10 0.55
C SER A 207 -8.29 -10.75 1.53
N HIS A 208 -8.77 -11.69 2.35
CA HIS A 208 -7.92 -12.55 3.17
C HIS A 208 -7.33 -13.73 2.37
N CYS A 209 -6.32 -13.47 1.54
CA CYS A 209 -5.66 -14.47 0.68
C CYS A 209 -4.29 -14.95 1.17
N GLY A 210 -3.94 -14.73 2.45
CA GLY A 210 -2.62 -15.02 3.01
C GLY A 210 -2.18 -16.48 2.88
N LYS A 211 -3.11 -17.45 3.01
CA LYS A 211 -2.81 -18.88 2.81
C LYS A 211 -2.28 -19.16 1.40
N ALA A 212 -2.91 -18.59 0.38
CA ALA A 212 -2.51 -18.80 -1.00
C ALA A 212 -1.18 -18.08 -1.32
N LEU A 213 -1.01 -16.85 -0.83
CA LEU A 213 0.26 -16.11 -0.96
C LEU A 213 1.43 -16.87 -0.31
N PHE A 214 1.21 -17.46 0.86
CA PHE A 214 2.22 -18.25 1.55
C PHE A 214 2.68 -19.46 0.72
N GLU A 215 1.74 -20.21 0.14
CA GLU A 215 2.07 -21.34 -0.73
C GLU A 215 2.73 -20.91 -2.04
N VAL A 216 2.33 -19.77 -2.62
CA VAL A 216 3.00 -19.20 -3.80
C VAL A 216 4.44 -18.81 -3.48
N PHE A 217 4.71 -18.13 -2.37
CA PHE A 217 6.07 -17.76 -2.00
C PHE A 217 6.93 -18.99 -1.68
N LYS A 218 6.37 -20.03 -1.04
CA LYS A 218 7.07 -21.31 -0.88
C LYS A 218 7.39 -21.95 -2.22
N TYR A 219 6.44 -21.97 -3.15
CA TYR A 219 6.64 -22.50 -4.50
C TYR A 219 7.75 -21.76 -5.26
N LEU A 220 7.88 -20.45 -5.05
CA LEU A 220 8.95 -19.63 -5.60
C LEU A 220 10.31 -19.78 -4.87
N GLY A 221 10.40 -20.64 -3.86
CA GLY A 221 11.64 -20.91 -3.12
C GLY A 221 12.01 -19.83 -2.10
N ILE A 222 11.05 -19.00 -1.68
CA ILE A 222 11.31 -17.95 -0.68
C ILE A 222 11.50 -18.60 0.70
N GLY A 223 12.72 -18.54 1.22
CA GLY A 223 13.09 -19.17 2.49
C GLY A 223 12.66 -18.38 3.73
N ASP A 224 12.53 -17.06 3.62
CA ASP A 224 12.08 -16.17 4.71
C ASP A 224 10.72 -15.55 4.36
N ILE A 225 9.65 -16.11 4.95
CA ILE A 225 8.28 -15.59 4.82
C ILE A 225 7.79 -15.20 6.22
N ALA A 226 7.85 -13.91 6.53
CA ALA A 226 7.42 -13.36 7.81
C ALA A 226 5.89 -13.12 7.86
N TYR A 227 5.34 -13.04 9.07
CA TYR A 227 3.93 -12.71 9.28
C TYR A 227 3.73 -11.97 10.61
N ASN A 228 2.57 -11.34 10.79
CA ASN A 228 2.20 -10.70 12.05
C ASN A 228 1.91 -11.76 13.13
N GLN A 229 2.92 -12.06 13.96
CA GLN A 229 2.81 -13.07 15.02
C GLN A 229 1.80 -12.65 16.10
N PRO A 230 0.95 -13.58 16.57
CA PRO A 230 0.03 -13.30 17.66
C PRO A 230 0.78 -12.97 18.95
N LYS A 231 0.12 -12.31 19.91
CA LYS A 231 0.72 -11.94 21.19
C LYS A 231 1.35 -13.12 21.96
N THR A 232 0.80 -14.31 21.79
CA THR A 232 1.28 -15.55 22.44
C THR A 232 2.55 -16.12 21.84
N LEU A 233 3.00 -15.59 20.70
CA LEU A 233 4.21 -16.02 20.00
C LEU A 233 5.15 -14.82 19.84
N PRO A 234 6.21 -14.70 20.67
CA PRO A 234 7.14 -13.59 20.58
C PRO A 234 8.07 -13.73 19.37
N TYR A 235 8.39 -12.62 18.73
CA TYR A 235 9.49 -12.56 17.77
C TYR A 235 10.80 -12.83 18.50
N PRO A 236 11.80 -13.47 17.86
CA PRO A 236 13.10 -13.77 18.48
C PRO A 236 13.84 -12.54 19.03
N THR A 237 13.45 -11.34 18.62
CA THR A 237 14.09 -10.07 18.94
C THR A 237 13.26 -9.19 19.85
N GLU A 238 12.13 -9.70 20.35
CA GLU A 238 11.37 -9.05 21.42
C GLU A 238 12.15 -9.09 22.73
N ASN A 239 12.09 -7.97 23.45
CA ASN A 239 12.66 -7.88 24.78
C ASN A 239 11.70 -8.58 25.77
N PRO A 240 12.09 -9.70 26.41
CA PRO A 240 11.20 -10.44 27.30
C PRO A 240 10.93 -9.73 28.63
N TRP A 241 11.57 -8.59 28.89
CA TRP A 241 11.39 -7.76 30.09
C TRP A 241 10.68 -6.42 29.81
N ALA A 242 10.27 -6.17 28.56
CA ALA A 242 9.58 -4.93 28.16
C ALA A 242 8.06 -5.00 28.39
#